data_AF-A0A1W9I7F1-F1
#
_entry.id   AF-A0A1W9I7F1-F1
#
_cell.length_a   1.000
_cell.length_b   1.000
_cell.length_c   1.000
_cell.angle_alpha   90.00
_cell.angle_beta   90.00
_cell.angle_gamma   90.00
#
_symmetry.space_group_name_H-M   'P 1'
#
loop_
_entity.id
_entity.type
_entity.pdbx_description
1 polymer ?
#
loop_
_entity_poly.entity_id
_entity_poly.type
_entity_poly.pdbx_seq_one_letter_code
_entity_poly.pdbx_strand_id
1 'polypeptide(L)' 'MWKQENTAYAEDGTALVRQGLTGGRPVPADTVIAFIGKGVAFKGVITYSGTVRIDGTLDGEIYTDGGLIVGPEAVITAKV' A
#
# COMPACT_ATOMS: atom_id res chain seq x y z
N MET A 1 26.91 0.09 36.52
CA MET A 1 25.67 -0.51 35.97
C MET A 1 24.50 0.29 36.55
N TRP A 2 23.93 1.20 35.77
CA TRP A 2 22.73 1.96 36.16
C TRP A 2 21.77 1.85 34.98
N LYS A 3 20.62 1.21 35.16
CA LYS A 3 19.52 1.24 34.19
C LYS A 3 18.70 2.50 34.50
N GLN A 4 18.73 3.49 33.61
CA GLN A 4 17.75 4.57 33.62
C GLN A 4 16.48 4.05 32.93
N GLU A 5 15.42 3.82 33.69
CA GLU A 5 14.07 3.70 33.15
C GLU A 5 13.53 5.11 32.91
N ASN A 6 13.69 5.59 31.67
CA ASN A 6 13.23 6.89 31.24
C ASN A 6 11.72 6.83 30.90
N THR A 7 10.87 6.96 31.93
CA THR A 7 9.42 7.15 31.76
C THR A 7 9.13 8.64 31.77
N ALA A 8 8.66 9.18 30.64
CA ALA A 8 8.25 10.57 30.55
C ALA A 8 6.80 10.72 31.02
N TYR A 9 6.54 11.74 31.86
CA TYR A 9 5.21 12.08 32.35
C TYR A 9 4.81 13.45 31.78
N ALA A 10 3.54 13.63 31.45
CA ALA A 10 2.98 14.91 31.06
C ALA A 10 2.81 15.83 32.29
N GLU A 11 2.64 17.12 32.05
CA GLU A 11 2.56 18.15 33.10
C GLU A 11 1.36 17.97 34.05
N ASP A 12 0.36 17.20 33.64
CA ASP A 12 -0.81 16.83 34.44
C ASP A 12 -0.61 15.52 35.23
N GLY A 13 0.61 14.97 35.25
CA GLY A 13 0.95 13.76 36.00
C GLY A 13 0.56 12.46 35.31
N THR A 14 0.08 12.51 34.07
CA THR A 14 -0.21 11.30 33.29
C THR A 14 1.06 10.70 32.69
N ALA A 15 1.23 9.39 32.77
CA ALA A 15 2.36 8.71 32.16
C ALA A 15 2.22 8.73 30.63
N LEU A 16 3.18 9.36 29.93
CA LEU A 16 3.22 9.32 28.47
C LEU A 16 3.76 7.96 28.04
N VAL A 17 2.84 7.01 27.85
CA VAL A 17 3.14 5.77 27.14
C VAL A 17 3.67 6.13 25.76
N ARG A 18 4.97 5.93 25.54
CA ARG A 18 5.59 6.05 24.22
C ARG A 18 5.00 4.94 23.37
N GLN A 19 3.93 5.24 22.66
CA GLN A 19 3.24 4.28 21.80
C GLN A 19 4.26 3.76 20.80
N GLY A 20 4.58 2.48 20.98
CA GLY A 20 5.58 1.78 20.20
C GLY A 20 5.23 1.83 18.71
N LEU A 21 6.30 1.81 17.92
CA LEU A 21 6.29 1.61 16.47
C LEU A 21 5.78 0.20 16.12
N THR A 22 4.51 -0.13 16.38
CA THR A 22 3.85 -1.36 15.92
C THR A 22 2.34 -1.16 15.78
N GLY A 23 1.93 -0.05 15.19
CA GLY A 23 0.59 0.09 14.63
C GLY A 23 0.71 0.07 13.13
N GLY A 24 0.56 -1.10 12.50
CA GLY A 24 0.29 -1.16 11.07
C GLY A 24 -0.94 -0.30 10.82
N ARG A 25 -0.69 0.95 10.39
CA ARG A 25 -1.75 1.89 10.04
C ARG A 25 -2.60 1.14 9.02
N PRO A 26 -3.92 0.96 9.21
CA PRO A 26 -4.74 0.46 8.13
C PRO A 26 -4.55 1.47 7.02
N VAL A 27 -3.79 1.10 5.98
CA VAL A 27 -3.78 1.87 4.77
C VAL A 27 -5.24 1.85 4.32
N PRO A 28 -5.92 2.99 4.25
CA PRO A 28 -7.29 2.99 3.76
C PRO A 28 -7.26 2.29 2.40
N ALA A 29 -8.04 1.20 2.28
CA ALA A 29 -8.04 0.29 1.12
C ALA A 29 -8.35 1.00 -0.21
N ASP A 30 -8.77 2.26 -0.12
CA ASP A 30 -9.10 3.14 -1.23
C ASP A 30 -7.90 3.93 -1.79
N THR A 31 -6.71 3.79 -1.21
CA THR A 31 -5.52 4.45 -1.77
C THR A 31 -5.05 3.64 -2.97
N VAL A 32 -5.11 4.23 -4.17
CA VAL A 32 -4.49 3.64 -5.36
C VAL A 32 -3.00 3.50 -5.08
N ILE A 33 -2.51 2.27 -5.03
CA ILE A 33 -1.12 1.97 -4.66
C ILE A 33 -0.18 1.93 -5.87
N ALA A 34 -0.72 1.71 -7.08
CA ALA A 34 0.06 1.68 -8.31
C ALA A 34 -0.75 2.20 -9.51
N PHE A 35 -0.03 2.86 -10.42
CA PHE A 35 -0.58 3.43 -11.65
C PHE A 35 0.29 3.06 -12.86
N ILE A 36 -0.29 2.41 -13.87
CA ILE A 36 0.34 2.15 -15.16
C ILE A 36 -0.21 3.17 -16.15
N GLY A 37 0.62 4.14 -16.53
CA GLY A 37 0.21 5.24 -17.41
C GLY A 37 0.08 4.84 -18.88
N LYS A 38 -0.54 5.74 -19.65
CA LYS A 38 -0.66 5.63 -21.10
C LYS A 38 0.73 5.53 -21.75
N GLY A 39 0.88 4.61 -22.70
CA GLY A 39 2.16 4.36 -23.39
C GLY A 39 3.14 3.49 -22.62
N VAL A 40 2.79 3.05 -21.40
CA VAL A 40 3.54 2.03 -20.67
C VAL A 40 3.02 0.66 -21.08
N ALA A 41 3.94 -0.24 -21.43
CA ALA A 41 3.65 -1.64 -21.66
C ALA A 41 4.34 -2.50 -20.60
N PHE A 42 3.57 -3.30 -19.89
CA PHE A 42 4.06 -4.26 -18.90
C PHE A 42 3.85 -5.68 -19.42
N LYS A 43 4.86 -6.53 -19.27
CA LYS A 43 4.76 -7.96 -19.59
C LYS A 43 5.31 -8.82 -18.46
N GLY A 44 4.51 -9.73 -17.93
CA GLY A 44 4.90 -10.65 -16.87
C GLY A 44 3.81 -10.86 -15.81
N VAL A 45 4.23 -11.12 -14.57
CA VAL A 45 3.33 -11.37 -13.45
C VAL A 45 3.28 -10.13 -12.55
N ILE A 46 2.09 -9.64 -12.22
CA ILE A 46 1.90 -8.61 -11.18
C ILE A 46 1.20 -9.23 -9.98
N THR A 47 1.67 -8.89 -8.78
CA THR A 47 1.02 -9.27 -7.52
C THR A 47 0.87 -8.03 -6.66
N TYR A 48 -0.35 -7.71 -6.24
CA TYR A 48 -0.61 -6.51 -5.44
C TYR A 48 -1.81 -6.68 -4.49
N SER A 49 -1.79 -5.91 -3.40
CA SER A 49 -2.90 -5.82 -2.44
C SER A 49 -3.37 -4.36 -2.35
N GLY A 50 -4.67 -4.12 -2.51
CA GLY A 50 -5.26 -2.78 -2.64
C GLY A 50 -5.69 -2.45 -4.07
N THR A 51 -5.79 -1.16 -4.40
CA THR A 51 -6.34 -0.72 -5.70
C THR A 51 -5.24 -0.31 -6.66
N VAL A 52 -5.26 -0.85 -7.89
CA VAL A 52 -4.32 -0.49 -8.97
C VAL A 52 -5.09 0.08 -10.14
N ARG A 53 -4.53 1.12 -10.79
CA ARG A 53 -5.10 1.71 -12.00
C ARG A 53 -4.19 1.49 -13.20
N ILE A 54 -4.78 1.02 -14.31
CA ILE A 54 -4.07 0.74 -15.56
C ILE A 54 -4.71 1.55 -16.67
N ASP A 55 -3.93 2.42 -17.32
CA ASP A 55 -4.27 3.18 -18.53
C ASP A 55 -3.34 2.81 -19.71
N GLY A 56 -2.48 1.79 -19.55
CA GLY A 56 -1.53 1.29 -20.55
C GLY A 56 -1.78 -0.16 -20.99
N THR A 57 -0.75 -0.82 -21.52
CA THR A 57 -0.83 -2.22 -21.97
C THR A 57 -0.29 -3.16 -20.90
N LEU A 58 -1.02 -4.21 -20.54
CA LEU A 58 -0.57 -5.27 -19.64
C LEU A 58 -0.76 -6.64 -20.29
N ASP A 59 0.32 -7.44 -20.36
CA ASP A 59 0.32 -8.82 -20.87
C ASP A 59 0.88 -9.79 -19.83
N GLY A 60 0.15 -10.85 -19.46
CA GLY A 60 0.67 -11.90 -18.56
C GLY A 60 -0.31 -12.37 -17.48
N GLU A 61 0.05 -12.26 -16.21
CA GLU A 61 -0.76 -12.75 -15.09
C GLU A 61 -0.96 -11.69 -14.00
N ILE A 62 -2.17 -11.59 -13.45
CA ILE A 62 -2.54 -10.65 -12.41
C ILE A 62 -3.02 -11.43 -11.18
N TYR A 63 -2.30 -11.31 -10.08
CA TYR A 63 -2.73 -11.78 -8.77
C TYR A 63 -3.07 -10.58 -7.90
N THR A 64 -4.34 -10.45 -7.50
CA THR A 64 -4.79 -9.28 -6.74
C THR A 64 -5.63 -9.66 -5.53
N ASP A 65 -5.40 -8.95 -4.42
CA ASP A 65 -6.29 -8.90 -3.26
C ASP A 65 -6.77 -7.44 -3.11
N GLY A 66 -7.74 -7.06 -3.95
CA GLY A 66 -8.24 -5.69 -4.01
C GLY A 66 -8.88 -5.32 -5.34
N GLY A 67 -8.72 -4.05 -5.73
CA GLY A 67 -9.39 -3.47 -6.88
C GLY A 67 -8.48 -3.29 -8.10
N LEU A 68 -9.05 -3.43 -9.29
CA LEU A 68 -8.41 -3.04 -10.55
C LEU A 68 -9.27 -2.00 -11.25
N ILE A 69 -8.71 -0.81 -11.47
CA ILE A 69 -9.33 0.27 -12.25
C ILE A 69 -8.74 0.25 -13.65
N VAL A 70 -9.59 0.03 -14.64
CA VAL A 70 -9.19 0.01 -16.06
C VAL A 70 -9.55 1.35 -16.68
N GLY A 71 -8.53 2.07 -17.13
CA GLY A 71 -8.65 3.33 -17.83
C GLY A 71 -9.13 3.15 -19.28
N PRO A 72 -9.63 4.21 -19.93
CA PRO A 72 -10.25 4.14 -21.25
C PRO A 72 -9.33 3.67 -22.37
N GLU A 73 -8.01 3.79 -22.20
CA GLU A 73 -7.00 3.41 -23.20
C GLU A 73 -6.22 2.15 -22.80
N ALA A 74 -6.66 1.47 -21.75
CA ALA A 74 -5.99 0.29 -21.25
C ALA A 74 -6.26 -0.94 -22.12
N VAL A 75 -5.22 -1.74 -22.34
CA VAL A 75 -5.32 -3.03 -23.02
C VAL A 75 -4.75 -4.09 -22.10
N ILE A 76 -5.61 -4.97 -21.60
CA ILE A 76 -5.23 -6.01 -20.63
C ILE A 76 -5.41 -7.38 -21.28
N THR A 77 -4.29 -8.04 -21.54
CA THR A 77 -4.20 -9.43 -22.02
C THR A 77 -3.57 -10.26 -20.92
N ALA A 78 -4.33 -10.54 -19.86
CA ALA A 78 -3.81 -11.26 -18.71
C ALA A 78 -4.74 -12.33 -18.19
N LYS A 79 -4.15 -13.33 -17.56
CA LYS A 79 -4.86 -14.31 -16.74
C LYS A 79 -4.98 -13.77 -15.32
N VAL A 80 -6.19 -13.82 -14.77
CA VAL A 80 -6.51 -13.43 -13.39
C VAL A 80 -6.77 -14.69 -12.57
#